data_AF-A0ABD4YNR6-F1
#
_entry.id   AF-A0ABD4YNR6-F1
#
_cell.length_a   1.000
_cell.length_b   1.000
_cell.length_c   1.000
_cell.angle_alpha   90.00
_cell.angle_beta   90.00
_cell.angle_gamma   90.00
#
_symmetry.space_group_name_H-M   'P 1'
#
loop_
_entity.id
_entity.type
_entity.pdbx_description
1 polymer ?
#
loop_
_entity_poly.entity_id
_entity_poly.type
_entity_poly.pdbx_seq_one_letter_code
_entity_poly.pdbx_strand_id
1 'polypeptide(L)'
;MSDFLTELYPMLRLKHGSTTSLPPAWQRISVVISVLFSIKPIHIDWDQRAISIQSDWEFAMSKYLDTAGRYHVENFVPFLFADLRMQPAHVADLVMSRAKYAAKILSAIAPIKYCRALDVVAYGLGFSTWFDFRRHLREVDDGVPASDSWCTKMAAAFLLLGCRDANVRIPIEHLQGVELIAKRISIITGLPRTKVLDQLCARLCSAGTWAEVVNRSPLHASEPLYTFSVRWGHFEESPACRQLSEDMYEIRDGSGSMEFVQWLEFTVSVQPTFIEGAMQLGWYYLTTGQAAKALAVTGYSAEHMISLIPDEYYGDVSYWGTCNRPFLRLLNTRMLAHESLGQFTSALLVAECLLGFSPTDGMLTRFEIMRLLKKMGRADLALEWGKYIRKLSYTWEPILRDQFLSELVGAPVAPSNL
;
A
#
# COMPACT_ATOMS: atom_id res chain seq x y z
N MET A 1 -37.95 8.37 13.75
CA MET A 1 -39.22 7.61 13.74
C MET A 1 -40.09 8.32 12.74
N SER A 2 -40.62 7.76 11.68
CA SER A 2 -40.84 6.39 11.21
C SER A 2 -41.29 6.56 9.75
N ASP A 3 -41.41 5.47 9.00
CA ASP A 3 -42.15 5.33 7.74
C ASP A 3 -41.23 5.32 6.50
N PHE A 4 -40.75 4.20 5.92
CA PHE A 4 -40.99 2.76 6.05
C PHE A 4 -42.43 2.33 6.33
N LEU A 5 -43.21 2.19 5.27
CA LEU A 5 -44.01 1.01 4.90
C LEU A 5 -45.08 1.49 3.90
N THR A 6 -44.98 1.16 2.61
CA THR A 6 -45.50 -0.08 2.01
C THR A 6 -46.91 0.13 1.45
N GLU A 7 -47.02 -0.16 0.15
CA GLU A 7 -48.20 -0.68 -0.56
C GLU A 7 -49.43 0.20 -0.75
N LEU A 8 -49.76 0.43 -2.04
CA LEU A 8 -50.83 -0.27 -2.78
C LEU A 8 -50.87 0.35 -4.19
N TYR A 9 -50.42 -0.36 -5.25
CA TYR A 9 -51.26 -1.14 -6.19
C TYR A 9 -52.49 -0.36 -6.73
N PRO A 10 -53.04 -0.62 -7.92
CA PRO A 10 -52.53 -0.96 -9.26
C PRO A 10 -53.29 -0.19 -10.40
N MET A 11 -52.75 -0.06 -11.61
CA MET A 11 -53.58 0.22 -12.81
C MET A 11 -53.07 -0.53 -14.05
N LEU A 12 -53.28 -1.85 -14.05
CA LEU A 12 -53.35 -2.66 -15.27
C LEU A 12 -54.75 -3.25 -15.36
N ARG A 13 -55.58 -2.64 -16.21
CA ARG A 13 -56.84 -3.12 -16.85
C ARG A 13 -57.28 -1.95 -17.74
N LEU A 14 -57.56 -2.01 -19.04
CA LEU A 14 -58.14 -3.05 -19.89
C LEU A 14 -57.95 -2.68 -21.39
N LYS A 15 -57.70 -3.71 -22.20
CA LYS A 15 -58.30 -4.06 -23.51
C LYS A 15 -58.54 -3.03 -24.64
N HIS A 16 -57.98 -3.43 -25.79
CA HIS A 16 -58.53 -3.51 -27.17
C HIS A 16 -58.68 -2.26 -28.06
N GLY A 17 -58.29 -2.45 -29.34
CA GLY A 17 -58.76 -1.71 -30.52
C GLY A 17 -57.63 -1.11 -31.34
N SER A 18 -57.09 -1.81 -32.33
CA SER A 18 -57.42 -1.66 -33.77
C SER A 18 -56.39 -0.82 -34.56
N THR A 19 -55.69 -1.52 -35.45
CA THR A 19 -55.27 -1.09 -36.81
C THR A 19 -55.07 0.40 -37.09
N THR A 20 -53.80 0.84 -37.12
CA THR A 20 -53.27 1.74 -38.14
C THR A 20 -51.76 1.57 -38.23
N SER A 21 -51.27 1.55 -39.47
CA SER A 21 -49.88 1.37 -39.93
C SER A 21 -48.80 2.05 -39.07
N LEU A 22 -47.78 1.27 -38.68
CA LEU A 22 -46.52 1.79 -38.15
C LEU A 22 -45.66 2.43 -39.26
N PRO A 23 -44.84 3.45 -38.94
CA PRO A 23 -44.07 4.22 -39.93
C PRO A 23 -42.92 3.39 -40.57
N PRO A 24 -42.39 3.82 -41.73
CA PRO A 24 -41.39 3.10 -42.53
C PRO A 24 -40.05 2.75 -41.83
N ALA A 25 -39.84 3.23 -40.61
CA ALA A 25 -38.67 2.91 -39.80
C ALA A 25 -38.66 1.47 -39.25
N TRP A 26 -39.81 0.77 -39.21
CA TRP A 26 -39.90 -0.58 -38.62
C TRP A 26 -39.95 -1.73 -39.64
N GLN A 27 -40.11 -1.47 -40.93
CA GLN A 27 -39.96 -2.51 -41.98
C GLN A 27 -38.49 -2.84 -42.29
N ARG A 28 -37.53 -2.03 -41.82
CA ARG A 28 -36.10 -2.33 -41.94
C ARG A 28 -35.58 -3.33 -40.90
N ILE A 29 -36.37 -3.66 -39.87
CA ILE A 29 -35.97 -4.63 -38.84
C ILE A 29 -36.41 -6.07 -39.19
N SER A 30 -37.43 -6.25 -40.04
CA SER A 30 -37.86 -7.59 -40.47
C SER A 30 -37.01 -8.22 -41.58
N VAL A 31 -36.23 -7.42 -42.33
CA VAL A 31 -35.30 -7.93 -43.35
C VAL A 31 -33.94 -8.29 -42.73
N VAL A 32 -33.57 -7.70 -41.59
CA VAL A 32 -32.33 -8.03 -40.87
C VAL A 32 -32.44 -9.35 -40.11
N ILE A 33 -33.65 -9.74 -39.67
CA ILE A 33 -33.85 -10.98 -38.90
C ILE A 33 -33.90 -12.24 -39.79
N SER A 34 -34.20 -12.11 -41.09
CA SER A 34 -34.18 -13.26 -42.02
C SER A 34 -32.81 -13.53 -42.66
N VAL A 35 -31.84 -12.60 -42.54
CA VAL A 35 -30.44 -12.82 -42.96
C VAL A 35 -29.60 -13.42 -41.82
N LEU A 36 -30.07 -13.37 -40.57
CA LEU A 36 -29.36 -13.92 -39.40
C LEU A 36 -29.52 -15.43 -39.19
N PHE A 37 -30.31 -16.14 -40.01
CA PHE A 37 -30.46 -17.61 -39.94
C PHE A 37 -29.97 -18.37 -41.18
N SER A 38 -29.03 -17.80 -41.94
CA SER A 38 -28.30 -18.53 -42.99
C SER A 38 -26.80 -18.30 -42.87
N ILE A 39 -26.21 -18.83 -41.80
CA ILE A 39 -24.75 -18.91 -41.66
C ILE A 39 -24.33 -20.38 -41.83
N LYS A 40 -23.74 -20.65 -43.00
CA LYS A 40 -22.85 -21.79 -43.28
C LYS A 40 -21.83 -21.95 -42.14
N PRO A 41 -21.31 -23.15 -41.85
CA PRO A 41 -20.32 -23.34 -40.79
C PRO A 41 -19.15 -22.36 -40.99
N ILE A 42 -19.07 -21.36 -40.11
CA ILE A 42 -17.91 -20.48 -40.02
C ILE A 42 -16.82 -21.35 -39.41
N HIS A 43 -15.82 -21.70 -40.22
CA HIS A 43 -14.50 -22.01 -39.72
C HIS A 43 -14.09 -20.80 -38.86
N ILE A 44 -14.17 -20.95 -37.55
CA ILE A 44 -13.66 -19.95 -36.61
C ILE A 44 -12.14 -20.04 -36.74
N ASP A 45 -11.56 -19.03 -37.35
CA ASP A 45 -10.12 -18.84 -37.40
C ASP A 45 -9.65 -18.49 -35.98
N TRP A 46 -9.05 -19.48 -35.31
CA TRP A 46 -8.67 -19.42 -33.89
C TRP A 46 -7.59 -18.37 -33.60
N ASP A 47 -6.86 -17.95 -34.63
CA ASP A 47 -5.72 -17.03 -34.50
C ASP A 47 -6.17 -15.58 -34.24
N GLN A 48 -7.28 -15.11 -34.83
CA GLN A 48 -7.69 -13.71 -34.68
C GLN A 48 -8.25 -13.35 -33.29
N ARG A 49 -8.86 -14.29 -32.56
CA ARG A 49 -9.31 -14.07 -31.16
C ARG A 49 -8.18 -14.24 -30.14
N ALA A 50 -7.19 -15.08 -30.42
CA ALA A 50 -5.99 -15.17 -29.60
C ALA A 50 -5.19 -13.85 -29.65
N ILE A 51 -5.11 -13.22 -30.82
CA ILE A 51 -4.44 -11.94 -31.03
C ILE A 51 -5.11 -10.80 -30.24
N SER A 52 -6.45 -10.73 -30.19
CA SER A 52 -7.14 -9.67 -29.43
C SER A 52 -7.00 -9.81 -27.90
N ILE A 53 -6.91 -11.04 -27.39
CA ILE A 53 -6.68 -11.30 -25.95
C ILE A 53 -5.21 -11.05 -25.59
N GLN A 54 -4.31 -11.24 -26.54
CA GLN A 54 -2.88 -10.99 -26.39
C GLN A 54 -2.54 -9.49 -26.45
N SER A 55 -3.25 -8.69 -27.26
CA SER A 55 -3.09 -7.23 -27.28
C SER A 55 -3.59 -6.54 -26.01
N ASP A 56 -4.69 -7.02 -25.42
CA ASP A 56 -5.19 -6.52 -24.13
C ASP A 56 -4.23 -6.89 -22.98
N TRP A 57 -3.56 -8.04 -23.11
CA TRP A 57 -2.54 -8.52 -22.17
C TRP A 57 -1.24 -7.70 -22.26
N GLU A 58 -0.74 -7.46 -23.46
CA GLU A 58 0.47 -6.64 -23.68
C GLU A 58 0.24 -5.21 -23.20
N PHE A 59 -0.96 -4.65 -23.35
CA PHE A 59 -1.31 -3.33 -22.83
C PHE A 59 -1.42 -3.29 -21.30
N ALA A 60 -2.16 -4.22 -20.68
CA ALA A 60 -2.30 -4.28 -19.22
C ALA A 60 -0.97 -4.61 -18.53
N MET A 61 -0.15 -5.47 -19.14
CA MET A 61 1.17 -5.87 -18.64
C MET A 61 2.23 -4.80 -18.91
N SER A 62 2.20 -4.12 -20.05
CA SER A 62 3.04 -2.94 -20.30
C SER A 62 2.71 -1.83 -19.32
N LYS A 63 1.43 -1.59 -19.00
CA LYS A 63 1.06 -0.69 -17.90
C LYS A 63 1.54 -1.19 -16.55
N TYR A 64 1.37 -2.47 -16.22
CA TYR A 64 1.89 -3.03 -14.97
C TYR A 64 3.42 -2.87 -14.85
N LEU A 65 4.17 -3.10 -15.93
CA LEU A 65 5.63 -2.96 -15.99
C LEU A 65 6.11 -1.50 -16.07
N ASP A 66 5.38 -0.60 -16.73
CA ASP A 66 5.71 0.84 -16.86
C ASP A 66 5.28 1.62 -15.60
N THR A 67 4.17 1.23 -14.96
CA THR A 67 3.79 1.72 -13.62
C THR A 67 4.75 1.17 -12.57
N ALA A 68 5.14 -0.11 -12.70
CA ALA A 68 6.16 -0.68 -11.83
C ALA A 68 7.58 -0.12 -12.07
N GLY A 69 7.82 0.45 -13.25
CA GLY A 69 9.08 1.08 -13.62
C GLY A 69 9.18 2.57 -13.28
N ARG A 70 8.06 3.26 -12.97
CA ARG A 70 8.03 4.72 -12.75
C ARG A 70 7.68 5.16 -11.34
N TYR A 71 7.10 4.30 -10.52
CA TYR A 71 6.71 4.65 -9.16
C TYR A 71 7.08 3.51 -8.22
N HIS A 72 7.88 3.83 -7.19
CA HIS A 72 8.20 3.04 -6.01
C HIS A 72 7.52 1.66 -5.91
N VAL A 73 8.03 0.67 -6.66
CA VAL A 73 7.70 -0.76 -6.45
C VAL A 73 8.70 -1.33 -5.47
N GLU A 74 8.69 -0.75 -4.26
CA GLU A 74 9.52 -1.18 -3.16
C GLU A 74 8.77 -2.07 -2.16
N ASN A 75 7.45 -2.33 -2.29
CA ASN A 75 6.78 -3.24 -1.35
C ASN A 75 5.76 -4.28 -1.85
N PHE A 76 5.34 -4.32 -3.12
CA PHE A 76 4.46 -5.43 -3.59
C PHE A 76 5.16 -6.49 -4.45
N VAL A 77 6.09 -6.07 -5.31
CA VAL A 77 6.91 -6.96 -6.16
C VAL A 77 8.39 -6.50 -6.29
N PRO A 78 9.08 -6.00 -5.23
CA PRO A 78 10.52 -5.70 -5.32
C PRO A 78 11.32 -6.99 -5.26
N PHE A 79 10.96 -7.88 -4.34
CA PHE A 79 11.54 -9.21 -4.25
C PHE A 79 11.30 -9.97 -5.53
N LEU A 80 10.10 -9.98 -6.12
CA LEU A 80 9.98 -10.77 -7.35
C LEU A 80 10.78 -10.21 -8.52
N PHE A 81 10.79 -8.92 -8.83
CA PHE A 81 11.57 -8.43 -9.99
C PHE A 81 13.08 -8.32 -9.71
N ALA A 82 13.48 -7.94 -8.50
CA ALA A 82 14.89 -7.96 -8.11
C ALA A 82 15.40 -9.40 -7.97
N ASP A 83 14.65 -10.31 -7.34
CA ASP A 83 14.98 -11.74 -7.27
C ASP A 83 14.83 -12.41 -8.64
N LEU A 84 13.95 -11.97 -9.53
CA LEU A 84 13.93 -12.44 -10.93
C LEU A 84 15.20 -12.07 -11.68
N ARG A 85 15.85 -10.96 -11.31
CA ARG A 85 17.12 -10.54 -11.88
C ARG A 85 18.33 -11.16 -11.17
N MET A 86 18.22 -11.42 -9.87
CA MET A 86 19.34 -11.89 -9.03
C MET A 86 19.33 -13.41 -8.82
N GLN A 87 18.15 -14.04 -8.78
CA GLN A 87 17.87 -15.45 -8.45
C GLN A 87 16.65 -16.01 -9.21
N PRO A 88 16.60 -15.96 -10.56
CA PRO A 88 15.42 -16.38 -11.30
C PRO A 88 15.08 -17.87 -11.15
N ALA A 89 16.05 -18.76 -10.89
CA ALA A 89 15.76 -20.17 -10.67
C ALA A 89 14.99 -20.38 -9.33
N HIS A 90 15.34 -19.61 -8.29
CA HIS A 90 14.56 -19.60 -7.04
C HIS A 90 13.09 -19.21 -7.28
N VAL A 91 12.87 -18.14 -8.04
CA VAL A 91 11.51 -17.70 -8.40
C VAL A 91 10.78 -18.76 -9.23
N ALA A 92 11.48 -19.40 -10.18
CA ALA A 92 10.92 -20.47 -10.98
C ALA A 92 10.47 -21.67 -10.13
N ASP A 93 11.23 -22.04 -9.10
CA ASP A 93 10.88 -23.11 -8.16
C ASP A 93 9.67 -22.77 -7.28
N LEU A 94 9.56 -21.51 -6.84
CA LEU A 94 8.38 -21.02 -6.14
C LEU A 94 7.14 -21.11 -7.04
N VAL A 95 7.23 -20.62 -8.29
CA VAL A 95 6.14 -20.69 -9.27
C VAL A 95 5.74 -22.14 -9.55
N MET A 96 6.71 -23.04 -9.75
CA MET A 96 6.50 -24.47 -9.94
C MET A 96 5.70 -25.08 -8.78
N SER A 97 6.12 -24.79 -7.54
CA SER A 97 5.48 -25.29 -6.32
C SER A 97 4.05 -24.78 -6.19
N ARG A 98 3.84 -23.50 -6.50
CA ARG A 98 2.53 -22.85 -6.47
C ARG A 98 1.59 -23.37 -7.56
N ALA A 99 2.07 -23.65 -8.76
CA ALA A 99 1.29 -24.25 -9.82
C ALA A 99 0.85 -25.69 -9.49
N LYS A 100 1.74 -26.49 -8.88
CA LYS A 100 1.37 -27.83 -8.37
C LYS A 100 0.32 -27.75 -7.27
N TYR A 101 0.45 -26.80 -6.36
CA TYR A 101 -0.54 -26.57 -5.31
C TYR A 101 -1.91 -26.15 -5.90
N ALA A 102 -1.92 -25.24 -6.88
CA ALA A 102 -3.12 -24.87 -7.62
C ALA A 102 -3.77 -26.10 -8.30
N ALA A 103 -2.98 -26.97 -8.92
CA ALA A 103 -3.48 -28.19 -9.54
C ALA A 103 -4.06 -29.18 -8.51
N LYS A 104 -3.46 -29.26 -7.32
CA LYS A 104 -3.97 -30.08 -6.20
C LYS A 104 -5.34 -29.59 -5.76
N ILE A 105 -5.48 -28.27 -5.53
CA ILE A 105 -6.78 -27.66 -5.20
C ILE A 105 -7.78 -27.92 -6.32
N LEU A 106 -7.39 -27.67 -7.57
CA LEU A 106 -8.25 -27.83 -8.73
C LEU A 106 -8.77 -29.26 -8.87
N SER A 107 -7.92 -30.27 -8.67
CA SER A 107 -8.29 -31.69 -8.71
C SER A 107 -9.27 -32.11 -7.59
N ALA A 108 -9.37 -31.31 -6.52
CA ALA A 108 -10.35 -31.55 -5.46
C ALA A 108 -11.71 -30.90 -5.75
N ILE A 109 -11.72 -29.77 -6.47
CA ILE A 109 -12.95 -28.99 -6.73
C ILE A 109 -13.60 -29.29 -8.09
N ALA A 110 -12.80 -29.78 -9.04
CA ALA A 110 -13.21 -30.29 -10.35
C ALA A 110 -13.09 -31.82 -10.35
N PRO A 111 -14.01 -32.56 -11.00
CA PRO A 111 -13.95 -34.01 -11.11
C PRO A 111 -12.87 -34.46 -12.13
N ILE A 112 -11.64 -33.97 -11.99
CA ILE A 112 -10.51 -34.26 -12.88
C ILE A 112 -9.32 -34.80 -12.09
N LYS A 113 -8.59 -35.75 -12.69
CA LYS A 113 -7.37 -36.29 -12.09
C LYS A 113 -6.29 -35.21 -11.98
N TYR A 114 -5.41 -35.32 -10.99
CA TYR A 114 -4.31 -34.38 -10.74
C TYR A 114 -3.45 -34.10 -11.97
N CYS A 115 -3.07 -35.12 -12.75
CA CYS A 115 -2.29 -34.91 -13.98
C CYS A 115 -3.02 -34.01 -14.99
N ARG A 116 -4.35 -34.17 -15.12
CA ARG A 116 -5.15 -33.29 -15.98
C ARG A 116 -5.28 -31.88 -15.37
N ALA A 117 -5.37 -31.77 -14.05
CA ALA A 117 -5.40 -30.47 -13.38
C ALA A 117 -4.11 -29.67 -13.61
N LEU A 118 -2.94 -30.33 -13.71
CA LEU A 118 -1.68 -29.67 -14.06
C LEU A 118 -1.73 -29.03 -15.45
N ASP A 119 -2.26 -29.75 -16.45
CA ASP A 119 -2.42 -29.20 -17.81
C ASP A 119 -3.43 -28.05 -17.83
N VAL A 120 -4.53 -28.15 -17.07
CA VAL A 120 -5.53 -27.09 -16.97
C VAL A 120 -4.94 -25.82 -16.34
N VAL A 121 -4.13 -25.97 -15.28
CA VAL A 121 -3.41 -24.83 -14.68
C VAL A 121 -2.45 -24.22 -15.70
N ALA A 122 -1.62 -25.02 -16.36
CA ALA A 122 -0.69 -24.52 -17.38
C ALA A 122 -1.42 -23.75 -18.50
N TYR A 123 -2.56 -24.26 -18.97
CA TYR A 123 -3.38 -23.56 -19.94
C TYR A 123 -3.97 -22.25 -19.40
N GLY A 124 -4.45 -22.25 -18.15
CA GLY A 124 -4.90 -21.03 -17.48
C GLY A 124 -3.85 -19.92 -17.52
N LEU A 125 -2.58 -20.30 -17.38
CA LEU A 125 -1.41 -19.42 -17.44
C LEU A 125 -0.95 -19.06 -18.87
N GLY A 126 -1.58 -19.60 -19.92
CA GLY A 126 -1.22 -19.32 -21.31
C GLY A 126 -0.17 -20.26 -21.93
N PHE A 127 0.03 -21.44 -21.34
CA PHE A 127 0.88 -22.50 -21.89
C PHE A 127 0.06 -23.62 -22.52
N SER A 128 0.66 -24.32 -23.49
CA SER A 128 -0.05 -25.39 -24.19
C SER A 128 -0.31 -26.63 -23.32
N THR A 129 0.68 -26.98 -22.48
CA THR A 129 0.69 -28.18 -21.64
C THR A 129 1.49 -27.94 -20.36
N TRP A 130 1.33 -28.81 -19.37
CA TRP A 130 2.20 -28.80 -18.18
C TRP A 130 3.67 -29.00 -18.53
N PHE A 131 3.97 -29.83 -19.53
CA PHE A 131 5.34 -30.05 -20.00
C PHE A 131 5.96 -28.77 -20.56
N ASP A 132 5.21 -28.04 -21.39
CA ASP A 132 5.64 -26.77 -21.98
C ASP A 132 5.92 -25.70 -20.91
N PHE A 133 5.02 -25.57 -19.94
CA PHE A 133 5.21 -24.69 -18.78
C PHE A 133 6.45 -25.05 -17.96
N ARG A 134 6.63 -26.34 -17.64
CA ARG A 134 7.80 -26.83 -16.90
C ARG A 134 9.10 -26.63 -17.66
N ARG A 135 9.08 -26.77 -18.98
CA ARG A 135 10.25 -26.50 -19.83
C ARG A 135 10.67 -25.04 -19.72
N HIS A 136 9.74 -24.10 -19.88
CA HIS A 136 10.05 -22.67 -19.74
C HIS A 136 10.60 -22.31 -18.36
N LEU A 137 10.06 -22.89 -17.28
CA LEU A 137 10.59 -22.68 -15.93
C LEU A 137 12.04 -23.16 -15.74
N ARG A 138 12.55 -24.04 -16.61
CA ARG A 138 13.92 -24.58 -16.55
C ARG A 138 14.91 -23.85 -17.46
N GLU A 139 14.46 -22.82 -18.17
CA GLU A 139 15.31 -22.03 -19.07
C GLU A 139 16.13 -20.96 -18.34
N VAL A 140 15.91 -20.79 -17.03
CA VAL A 140 16.60 -19.81 -16.20
C VAL A 140 17.55 -20.49 -15.22
N ASP A 141 18.72 -19.89 -15.03
CA ASP A 141 19.77 -20.32 -14.12
C ASP A 141 20.02 -19.23 -13.05
N ASP A 142 20.50 -19.65 -11.88
CA ASP A 142 20.89 -18.69 -10.83
C ASP A 142 22.11 -17.86 -11.25
N GLY A 143 22.09 -16.58 -10.90
CA GLY A 143 23.18 -15.65 -11.22
C GLY A 143 23.17 -15.10 -12.66
N VAL A 144 22.25 -15.56 -13.51
CA VAL A 144 22.01 -14.98 -14.84
C VAL A 144 20.65 -14.30 -14.85
N PRO A 145 20.56 -12.98 -15.11
CA PRO A 145 19.28 -12.30 -15.18
C PRO A 145 18.36 -12.92 -16.23
N ALA A 146 17.09 -13.13 -15.88
CA ALA A 146 16.09 -13.62 -16.83
C ALA A 146 15.88 -12.64 -17.99
N SER A 147 15.67 -13.16 -19.20
CA SER A 147 15.38 -12.33 -20.38
C SER A 147 13.97 -11.71 -20.32
N ASP A 148 13.80 -10.53 -20.91
CA ASP A 148 12.48 -9.86 -20.97
C ASP A 148 11.41 -10.73 -21.66
N SER A 149 11.81 -11.50 -22.67
CA SER A 149 10.93 -12.44 -23.38
C SER A 149 10.40 -13.54 -22.45
N TRP A 150 11.28 -14.07 -21.59
CA TRP A 150 10.91 -15.07 -20.59
C TRP A 150 10.00 -14.46 -19.52
N CYS A 151 10.35 -13.28 -19.00
CA CYS A 151 9.53 -12.55 -18.03
C CYS A 151 8.12 -12.29 -18.56
N THR A 152 8.01 -11.86 -19.82
CA THR A 152 6.72 -11.62 -20.49
C THR A 152 5.90 -12.90 -20.62
N LYS A 153 6.53 -14.01 -21.01
CA LYS A 153 5.88 -15.32 -21.13
C LYS A 153 5.42 -15.87 -19.77
N MET A 154 6.17 -15.59 -18.72
CA MET A 154 5.94 -16.06 -17.35
C MET A 154 5.03 -15.15 -16.52
N ALA A 155 4.67 -13.97 -17.02
CA ALA A 155 3.94 -12.96 -16.26
C ALA A 155 2.64 -13.47 -15.61
N ALA A 156 1.84 -14.29 -16.31
CA ALA A 156 0.65 -14.90 -15.74
C ALA A 156 0.96 -15.89 -14.61
N ALA A 157 2.08 -16.59 -14.70
CA ALA A 157 2.50 -17.56 -13.69
C ALA A 157 2.98 -16.88 -12.40
N PHE A 158 3.55 -15.68 -12.48
CA PHE A 158 3.91 -14.89 -11.30
C PHE A 158 2.69 -14.51 -10.45
N LEU A 159 1.51 -14.37 -11.06
CA LEU A 159 0.26 -14.11 -10.33
C LEU A 159 -0.12 -15.24 -9.36
N LEU A 160 0.40 -16.47 -9.55
CA LEU A 160 0.21 -17.59 -8.64
C LEU A 160 0.95 -17.42 -7.30
N LEU A 161 1.99 -16.59 -7.29
CA LEU A 161 2.75 -16.34 -6.07
C LEU A 161 1.87 -15.61 -5.07
N GLY A 162 1.10 -14.62 -5.53
CA GLY A 162 -0.02 -13.99 -4.83
C GLY A 162 0.33 -13.34 -3.49
N CYS A 163 -0.37 -12.28 -3.11
CA CYS A 163 -0.24 -11.77 -1.75
C CYS A 163 -0.98 -12.69 -0.77
N ARG A 164 -0.23 -13.27 0.16
CA ARG A 164 -0.78 -14.14 1.21
C ARG A 164 -1.16 -13.38 2.48
N ASP A 165 -0.66 -12.16 2.61
CA ASP A 165 -0.96 -11.29 3.74
C ASP A 165 -2.40 -10.76 3.61
N ALA A 166 -3.20 -11.02 4.64
CA ALA A 166 -4.61 -10.61 4.69
C ALA A 166 -4.77 -9.10 4.92
N ASN A 167 -3.75 -8.45 5.47
CA ASN A 167 -3.77 -7.04 5.84
C ASN A 167 -3.32 -6.12 4.70
N VAL A 168 -2.88 -6.67 3.56
CA VAL A 168 -2.37 -5.87 2.43
C VAL A 168 -3.33 -5.95 1.26
N ARG A 169 -3.68 -4.77 0.72
CA ARG A 169 -4.48 -4.64 -0.51
C ARG A 169 -3.71 -5.20 -1.69
N ILE A 170 -4.39 -5.96 -2.53
CA ILE A 170 -3.80 -6.48 -3.77
C ILE A 170 -4.01 -5.44 -4.89
N PRO A 171 -2.97 -5.09 -5.68
CA PRO A 171 -3.10 -4.21 -6.84
C PRO A 171 -4.20 -4.68 -7.80
N ILE A 172 -4.93 -3.73 -8.38
CA ILE A 172 -6.09 -4.03 -9.22
C ILE A 172 -5.70 -4.83 -10.47
N GLU A 173 -4.51 -4.58 -11.01
CA GLU A 173 -3.94 -5.29 -12.15
C GLU A 173 -3.70 -6.77 -11.83
N HIS A 174 -3.20 -7.06 -10.62
CA HIS A 174 -3.02 -8.44 -10.14
C HIS A 174 -4.37 -9.13 -10.01
N LEU A 175 -5.36 -8.47 -9.39
CA LEU A 175 -6.71 -9.01 -9.26
C LEU A 175 -7.33 -9.33 -10.63
N GLN A 176 -7.23 -8.41 -11.59
CA GLN A 176 -7.69 -8.61 -12.97
C GLN A 176 -6.99 -9.77 -13.67
N GLY A 177 -5.67 -9.90 -13.49
CA GLY A 177 -4.90 -11.00 -14.04
C GLY A 177 -5.31 -12.37 -13.48
N VAL A 178 -5.52 -12.47 -12.17
CA VAL A 178 -6.01 -13.70 -11.52
C VAL A 178 -7.42 -14.03 -11.99
N GLU A 179 -8.27 -13.02 -12.13
CA GLU A 179 -9.62 -13.15 -12.65
C GLU A 179 -9.68 -13.68 -14.09
N LEU A 180 -8.71 -13.29 -14.92
CA LEU A 180 -8.55 -13.79 -16.28
C LEU A 180 -8.10 -15.27 -16.28
N ILE A 181 -7.16 -15.65 -15.40
CA ILE A 181 -6.76 -17.04 -15.21
C ILE A 181 -7.96 -17.89 -14.79
N ALA A 182 -8.75 -17.40 -13.82
CA ALA A 182 -9.96 -18.08 -13.36
C ALA A 182 -10.99 -18.27 -14.48
N LYS A 183 -11.17 -17.26 -15.34
CA LYS A 183 -12.03 -17.34 -16.53
C LYS A 183 -11.56 -18.44 -17.48
N ARG A 184 -10.26 -18.54 -17.77
CA ARG A 184 -9.70 -19.59 -18.64
C ARG A 184 -9.90 -20.99 -18.05
N ILE A 185 -9.60 -21.16 -16.76
CA ILE A 185 -9.80 -22.44 -16.06
C ILE A 185 -11.29 -22.83 -16.06
N SER A 186 -12.19 -21.88 -15.81
CA SER A 186 -13.64 -22.09 -15.83
C SER A 186 -14.12 -22.61 -17.20
N ILE A 187 -13.64 -22.04 -18.30
CA ILE A 187 -13.99 -22.48 -19.67
C ILE A 187 -13.58 -23.94 -19.90
N ILE A 188 -12.38 -24.33 -19.49
CA ILE A 188 -11.82 -25.68 -19.78
C ILE A 188 -12.47 -26.75 -18.91
N THR A 189 -12.73 -26.41 -17.64
CA THR A 189 -13.24 -27.37 -16.65
C THR A 189 -14.76 -27.45 -16.64
N GLY A 190 -15.45 -26.47 -17.23
CA GLY A 190 -16.89 -26.29 -17.12
C GLY A 190 -17.36 -25.87 -15.72
N LEU A 191 -16.44 -25.59 -14.78
CA LEU A 191 -16.81 -25.09 -13.46
C LEU A 191 -17.31 -23.64 -13.54
N PRO A 192 -18.30 -23.25 -12.72
CA PRO A 192 -18.68 -21.84 -12.59
C PRO A 192 -17.49 -20.97 -12.20
N ARG A 193 -17.34 -19.80 -12.83
CA ARG A 193 -16.22 -18.87 -12.56
C ARG A 193 -16.13 -18.50 -11.08
N THR A 194 -17.27 -18.27 -10.42
CA THR A 194 -17.35 -17.97 -8.97
C THR A 194 -16.72 -19.09 -8.14
N LYS A 195 -17.00 -20.35 -8.47
CA LYS A 195 -16.41 -21.51 -7.78
C LYS A 195 -14.89 -21.56 -7.96
N VAL A 196 -14.37 -21.24 -9.15
CA VAL A 196 -12.92 -21.17 -9.38
C VAL A 196 -12.30 -20.02 -8.58
N LEU A 197 -12.93 -18.84 -8.58
CA LEU A 197 -12.46 -17.69 -7.82
C LEU A 197 -12.42 -17.97 -6.32
N ASP A 198 -13.51 -18.47 -5.73
CA ASP A 198 -13.59 -18.69 -4.29
C ASP A 198 -12.76 -19.90 -3.84
N GLN A 199 -12.83 -21.03 -4.55
CA GLN A 199 -12.22 -22.26 -4.06
C GLN A 199 -10.78 -22.48 -4.53
N LEU A 200 -10.35 -21.86 -5.62
CA LEU A 200 -8.97 -21.92 -6.11
C LEU A 200 -8.21 -20.61 -5.85
N CYS A 201 -8.67 -19.50 -6.43
CA CYS A 201 -7.92 -18.24 -6.40
C CYS A 201 -7.83 -17.65 -4.99
N ALA A 202 -8.93 -17.62 -4.23
CA ALA A 202 -8.91 -17.11 -2.86
C ALA A 202 -7.99 -17.94 -1.95
N ARG A 203 -8.00 -19.28 -2.08
CA ARG A 203 -7.10 -20.16 -1.32
C ARG A 203 -5.63 -19.97 -1.68
N LEU A 204 -5.31 -19.61 -2.93
CA LEU A 204 -3.95 -19.23 -3.30
C LEU A 204 -3.52 -17.96 -2.55
N CYS A 205 -4.43 -17.02 -2.34
CA CYS A 205 -4.20 -15.82 -1.53
C CYS A 205 -4.36 -16.03 -0.02
N SER A 206 -4.59 -17.26 0.46
CA SER A 206 -4.89 -17.57 1.88
C SER A 206 -6.20 -16.95 2.41
N ALA A 207 -7.22 -16.81 1.57
CA ALA A 207 -8.57 -16.35 1.93
C ALA A 207 -9.63 -17.46 1.71
N GLY A 208 -10.81 -17.28 2.32
CA GLY A 208 -11.96 -18.17 2.17
C GLY A 208 -12.82 -17.86 0.94
N THR A 209 -12.92 -16.59 0.58
CA THR A 209 -13.70 -16.12 -0.60
C THR A 209 -12.91 -15.13 -1.44
N TRP A 210 -13.25 -14.99 -2.72
CA TRP A 210 -12.63 -14.00 -3.58
C TRP A 210 -13.00 -12.57 -3.16
N ALA A 211 -14.22 -12.39 -2.65
CA ALA A 211 -14.65 -11.11 -2.09
C ALA A 211 -13.76 -10.65 -0.92
N GLU A 212 -13.32 -11.56 -0.04
CA GLU A 212 -12.34 -11.22 1.00
C GLU A 212 -11.00 -10.75 0.42
N VAL A 213 -10.53 -11.37 -0.67
CA VAL A 213 -9.27 -10.97 -1.33
C VAL A 213 -9.38 -9.57 -1.94
N VAL A 214 -10.48 -9.31 -2.66
CA VAL A 214 -10.70 -8.04 -3.35
C VAL A 214 -10.87 -6.88 -2.36
N ASN A 215 -11.49 -7.14 -1.20
CA ASN A 215 -11.75 -6.11 -0.18
C ASN A 215 -10.64 -5.97 0.87
N ARG A 216 -9.47 -6.59 0.67
CA ARG A 216 -8.32 -6.37 1.57
C ARG A 216 -7.93 -4.90 1.58
N SER A 217 -7.64 -4.39 2.76
CA SER A 217 -7.23 -3.01 2.95
C SER A 217 -6.29 -2.91 4.15
N PRO A 218 -5.17 -2.19 4.04
CA PRO A 218 -4.29 -1.94 5.18
C PRO A 218 -4.94 -1.06 6.26
N LEU A 219 -6.02 -0.34 5.93
CA LEU A 219 -6.87 0.36 6.91
C LEU A 219 -7.56 -0.59 7.90
N HIS A 220 -7.69 -1.86 7.55
CA HIS A 220 -8.32 -2.89 8.38
C HIS A 220 -7.31 -3.95 8.84
N ALA A 221 -6.03 -3.60 8.86
CA ALA A 221 -4.98 -4.47 9.34
C ALA A 221 -5.27 -4.95 10.77
N SER A 222 -5.28 -6.28 10.94
CA SER A 222 -5.48 -6.94 12.23
C SER A 222 -4.18 -7.13 13.01
N GLU A 223 -3.04 -7.07 12.33
CA GLU A 223 -1.71 -7.09 12.92
C GLU A 223 -1.20 -5.67 13.20
N PRO A 224 -0.33 -5.48 14.20
CA PRO A 224 0.25 -4.17 14.50
C PRO A 224 0.98 -3.58 13.29
N LEU A 225 0.80 -2.27 13.06
CA LEU A 225 1.49 -1.59 11.97
C LEU A 225 3.00 -1.46 12.20
N TYR A 226 3.42 -1.41 13.46
CA TYR A 226 4.81 -1.27 13.88
C TYR A 226 5.16 -2.25 15.00
N THR A 227 6.41 -2.67 15.01
CA THR A 227 7.06 -3.36 16.15
C THR A 227 8.39 -2.68 16.47
N PHE A 228 8.88 -2.79 17.71
CA PHE A 228 10.18 -2.22 18.07
C PHE A 228 11.28 -3.28 18.11
N SER A 229 12.37 -3.03 17.39
CA SER A 229 13.54 -3.89 17.31
C SER A 229 14.59 -3.49 18.35
N VAL A 230 14.57 -4.14 19.51
CA VAL A 230 15.50 -3.87 20.64
C VAL A 230 16.97 -3.95 20.21
N ARG A 231 17.29 -4.89 19.31
CA ARG A 231 18.67 -5.09 18.81
C ARG A 231 19.22 -3.86 18.10
N TRP A 232 18.36 -3.13 17.40
CA TRP A 232 18.76 -2.06 16.49
C TRP A 232 18.25 -0.69 16.89
N GLY A 233 17.37 -0.60 17.89
CA GLY A 233 16.79 0.67 18.33
C GLY A 233 15.89 1.33 17.30
N HIS A 234 15.11 0.54 16.56
CA HIS A 234 14.23 1.11 15.55
C HIS A 234 12.86 0.46 15.48
N PHE A 235 11.92 1.18 14.88
CA PHE A 235 10.63 0.63 14.49
C PHE A 235 10.74 -0.14 13.18
N GLU A 236 10.17 -1.34 13.16
CA GLU A 236 9.98 -2.17 11.99
C GLU A 236 8.54 -2.02 11.51
N GLU A 237 8.37 -1.67 10.24
CA GLU A 237 7.07 -1.47 9.61
C GLU A 237 6.51 -2.80 9.08
N SER A 238 5.24 -3.05 9.36
CA SER A 238 4.50 -4.14 8.73
C SER A 238 4.32 -3.90 7.21
N PRO A 239 4.04 -4.94 6.41
CA PRO A 239 3.65 -4.77 5.01
C PRO A 239 2.44 -3.82 4.81
N ALA A 240 1.46 -3.87 5.71
CA ALA A 240 0.28 -2.99 5.67
C ALA A 240 0.67 -1.51 5.90
N CYS A 241 1.58 -1.25 6.85
CA CYS A 241 2.11 0.08 7.10
C CYS A 241 2.82 0.65 5.87
N ARG A 242 3.69 -0.14 5.25
CA ARG A 242 4.41 0.28 4.04
C ARG A 242 3.47 0.65 2.91
N GLN A 243 2.39 -0.12 2.70
CA GLN A 243 1.38 0.21 1.70
C GLN A 243 0.60 1.49 2.03
N LEU A 244 0.28 1.75 3.30
CA LEU A 244 -0.33 3.02 3.70
C LEU A 244 0.61 4.21 3.46
N SER A 245 1.90 4.03 3.72
CA SER A 245 2.92 5.04 3.43
C SER A 245 3.03 5.33 1.93
N GLU A 246 3.00 4.30 1.08
CA GLU A 246 2.96 4.45 -0.38
C GLU A 246 1.71 5.20 -0.83
N ASP A 247 0.51 4.79 -0.39
CA ASP A 247 -0.76 5.46 -0.70
C ASP A 247 -0.71 6.95 -0.29
N MET A 248 -0.14 7.25 0.88
CA MET A 248 0.05 8.62 1.36
C MET A 248 0.92 9.45 0.41
N TYR A 249 2.03 8.89 -0.07
CA TYR A 249 2.93 9.60 -0.99
C TYR A 249 2.30 9.79 -2.38
N GLU A 250 1.63 8.77 -2.91
CA GLU A 250 0.94 8.87 -4.20
C GLU A 250 -0.14 9.96 -4.19
N ILE A 251 -0.97 10.00 -3.14
CA ILE A 251 -2.01 11.02 -3.02
C ILE A 251 -1.38 12.40 -2.84
N ARG A 252 -0.34 12.55 -2.02
CA ARG A 252 0.32 13.84 -1.84
C ARG A 252 0.88 14.40 -3.14
N ASP A 253 1.48 13.55 -3.97
CA ASP A 253 2.15 13.97 -5.19
C ASP A 253 1.15 14.13 -6.37
N GLY A 254 0.01 13.42 -6.33
CA GLY A 254 -1.01 13.42 -7.38
C GLY A 254 -2.24 14.32 -7.14
N SER A 255 -2.44 14.85 -5.92
CA SER A 255 -3.66 15.58 -5.54
C SER A 255 -3.40 17.02 -5.07
N GLY A 256 -4.47 17.81 -5.00
CA GLY A 256 -4.43 19.11 -4.32
C GLY A 256 -4.33 18.93 -2.79
N SER A 257 -3.79 19.94 -2.09
CA SER A 257 -3.57 19.88 -0.63
C SER A 257 -4.81 19.51 0.19
N MET A 258 -6.01 19.83 -0.28
CA MET A 258 -7.27 19.50 0.41
C MET A 258 -7.63 18.02 0.33
N GLU A 259 -7.44 17.37 -0.82
CA GLU A 259 -7.73 15.94 -0.99
C GLU A 259 -6.77 15.09 -0.15
N PHE A 260 -5.50 15.48 -0.10
CA PHE A 260 -4.51 14.87 0.79
C PHE A 260 -4.90 14.97 2.27
N VAL A 261 -5.35 16.15 2.72
CA VAL A 261 -5.79 16.33 4.12
C VAL A 261 -7.03 15.51 4.43
N GLN A 262 -8.03 15.48 3.55
CA GLN A 262 -9.23 14.66 3.73
C GLN A 262 -8.88 13.17 3.81
N TRP A 263 -7.95 12.71 2.97
CA TRP A 263 -7.45 11.34 3.04
C TRP A 263 -6.75 11.07 4.37
N LEU A 264 -5.89 11.98 4.85
CA LEU A 264 -5.24 11.84 6.15
C LEU A 264 -6.25 11.79 7.30
N GLU A 265 -7.23 12.69 7.32
CA GLU A 265 -8.29 12.71 8.33
C GLU A 265 -9.04 11.38 8.38
N PHE A 266 -9.44 10.86 7.20
CA PHE A 266 -10.10 9.56 7.11
C PHE A 266 -9.18 8.43 7.57
N THR A 267 -7.99 8.31 6.99
CA THR A 267 -7.03 7.23 7.27
C THR A 267 -6.65 7.17 8.74
N VAL A 268 -6.30 8.30 9.37
CA VAL A 268 -5.92 8.34 10.78
C VAL A 268 -7.13 8.09 11.69
N SER A 269 -8.35 8.45 11.27
CA SER A 269 -9.56 8.11 12.05
C SER A 269 -9.87 6.61 12.05
N VAL A 270 -9.58 5.91 10.95
CA VAL A 270 -9.83 4.47 10.80
C VAL A 270 -8.67 3.65 11.37
N GLN A 271 -7.43 4.09 11.15
CA GLN A 271 -6.20 3.42 11.59
C GLN A 271 -5.31 4.40 12.36
N PRO A 272 -5.64 4.71 13.64
CA PRO A 272 -4.95 5.74 14.43
C PRO A 272 -3.51 5.37 14.84
N THR A 273 -3.13 4.12 14.62
CA THR A 273 -1.75 3.65 14.84
C THR A 273 -0.81 4.02 13.69
N PHE A 274 -1.33 4.43 12.51
CA PHE A 274 -0.51 4.84 11.36
C PHE A 274 0.16 6.21 11.62
N ILE A 275 1.45 6.18 11.98
CA ILE A 275 2.12 7.36 12.54
C ILE A 275 2.60 8.37 11.50
N GLU A 276 2.92 7.95 10.28
CA GLU A 276 3.27 8.87 9.20
C GLU A 276 2.06 9.77 8.90
N GLY A 277 0.86 9.17 8.84
CA GLY A 277 -0.39 9.90 8.67
C GLY A 277 -0.67 10.85 9.83
N ALA A 278 -0.56 10.37 11.08
CA ALA A 278 -0.77 11.20 12.26
C ALA A 278 0.23 12.37 12.35
N MET A 279 1.49 12.13 11.97
CA MET A 279 2.54 13.15 11.91
C MET A 279 2.21 14.22 10.86
N GLN A 280 1.87 13.83 9.63
CA GLN A 280 1.54 14.78 8.56
C GLN A 280 0.28 15.58 8.89
N LEU A 281 -0.77 14.92 9.41
CA LEU A 281 -2.02 15.57 9.79
C LEU A 281 -1.82 16.52 10.98
N GLY A 282 -1.04 16.11 11.97
CA GLY A 282 -0.67 16.96 13.10
C GLY A 282 0.10 18.20 12.66
N TRP A 283 1.04 18.04 11.74
CA TRP A 283 1.81 19.16 11.17
C TRP A 283 0.91 20.13 10.38
N TYR A 284 -0.01 19.60 9.58
CA TYR A 284 -1.01 20.41 8.87
C TYR A 284 -1.87 21.24 9.85
N TYR A 285 -2.39 20.61 10.90
CA TYR A 285 -3.18 21.33 11.91
C TYR A 285 -2.35 22.39 12.64
N LEU A 286 -1.10 22.08 12.99
CA LEU A 286 -0.22 23.03 13.66
C LEU A 286 0.04 24.26 12.77
N THR A 287 0.43 24.06 11.52
CA THR A 287 0.77 25.14 10.58
C THR A 287 -0.44 25.96 10.13
N THR A 288 -1.66 25.42 10.25
CA THR A 288 -2.92 26.14 10.02
C THR A 288 -3.51 26.77 11.29
N GLY A 289 -2.77 26.81 12.40
CA GLY A 289 -3.18 27.45 13.65
C GLY A 289 -4.16 26.63 14.49
N GLN A 290 -4.40 25.37 14.14
CA GLN A 290 -5.29 24.44 14.85
C GLN A 290 -4.52 23.56 15.85
N ALA A 291 -3.71 24.17 16.73
CA ALA A 291 -2.81 23.46 17.64
C ALA A 291 -3.51 22.44 18.56
N ALA A 292 -4.76 22.69 18.97
CA ALA A 292 -5.54 21.74 19.76
C ALA A 292 -5.84 20.43 18.99
N LYS A 293 -6.15 20.52 17.68
CA LYS A 293 -6.33 19.34 16.84
C LYS A 293 -5.01 18.62 16.60
N ALA A 294 -3.91 19.37 16.42
CA ALA A 294 -2.57 18.79 16.31
C ALA A 294 -2.20 17.97 17.55
N LEU A 295 -2.48 18.46 18.77
CA LEU A 295 -2.27 17.67 19.99
C LEU A 295 -3.17 16.44 20.05
N ALA A 296 -4.45 16.56 19.68
CA ALA A 296 -5.36 15.42 19.73
C ALA A 296 -4.90 14.26 18.84
N VAL A 297 -4.47 14.56 17.60
CA VAL A 297 -4.01 13.52 16.67
C VAL A 297 -2.64 12.96 17.06
N THR A 298 -1.70 13.82 17.45
CA THR A 298 -0.33 13.37 17.80
C THR A 298 -0.25 12.68 19.16
N GLY A 299 -1.15 13.01 20.09
CA GLY A 299 -1.16 12.49 21.46
C GLY A 299 -1.29 10.97 21.52
N TYR A 300 -2.37 10.44 20.95
CA TYR A 300 -2.65 9.00 20.92
C TYR A 300 -1.52 8.23 20.21
N SER A 301 -1.14 8.65 19.01
CA SER A 301 -0.13 7.95 18.22
C SER A 301 1.25 7.98 18.89
N ALA A 302 1.62 9.07 19.57
CA ALA A 302 2.88 9.15 20.30
C ALA A 302 2.90 8.21 21.51
N GLU A 303 1.81 8.18 22.29
CA GLU A 303 1.68 7.26 23.44
C GLU A 303 1.71 5.80 22.99
N HIS A 304 1.04 5.48 21.88
CA HIS A 304 1.10 4.15 21.29
C HIS A 304 2.53 3.76 20.93
N MET A 305 3.27 4.61 20.19
CA MET A 305 4.64 4.26 19.80
C MET A 305 5.60 4.14 20.98
N ILE A 306 5.47 5.01 22.00
CA ILE A 306 6.27 4.90 23.23
C ILE A 306 6.00 3.55 23.90
N SER A 307 4.75 3.09 23.95
CA SER A 307 4.40 1.80 24.55
C SER A 307 4.97 0.56 23.82
N LEU A 308 5.43 0.72 22.58
CA LEU A 308 6.09 -0.35 21.84
C LEU A 308 7.58 -0.48 22.22
N ILE A 309 8.17 0.54 22.83
CA ILE A 309 9.56 0.52 23.30
C ILE A 309 9.59 -0.15 24.67
N PRO A 310 10.32 -1.28 24.86
CA PRO A 310 10.40 -1.92 26.17
C PRO A 310 11.05 -1.04 27.23
N ASP A 311 10.57 -1.11 28.47
CA ASP A 311 11.07 -0.29 29.59
C ASP A 311 12.57 -0.55 29.87
N GLU A 312 13.07 -1.74 29.57
CA GLU A 312 14.49 -2.12 29.73
C GLU A 312 15.38 -1.67 28.57
N TYR A 313 14.82 -1.01 27.55
CA TYR A 313 15.59 -0.50 26.44
C TYR A 313 16.30 0.82 26.81
N TYR A 314 17.63 0.76 26.94
CA TYR A 314 18.49 1.90 27.26
C TYR A 314 19.28 2.45 26.06
N GLY A 315 18.95 1.98 24.84
CA GLY A 315 19.64 2.42 23.63
C GLY A 315 19.01 3.67 23.00
N ASP A 316 19.64 4.16 21.93
CA ASP A 316 19.19 5.34 21.21
C ASP A 316 18.20 4.96 20.09
N VAL A 317 17.10 5.69 20.01
CA VAL A 317 16.22 5.74 18.84
C VAL A 317 16.76 6.82 17.89
N SER A 318 17.74 6.41 17.08
CA SER A 318 18.50 7.34 16.23
C SER A 318 17.65 7.99 15.14
N TYR A 319 17.74 9.33 14.99
CA TYR A 319 17.11 10.09 13.90
C TYR A 319 17.69 9.75 12.52
N TRP A 320 18.92 9.24 12.49
CA TRP A 320 19.57 8.84 11.24
C TRP A 320 19.02 7.51 10.72
N GLY A 321 18.36 6.70 11.57
CA GLY A 321 17.53 5.58 11.14
C GLY A 321 16.25 6.11 10.51
N THR A 322 16.06 5.88 9.21
CA THR A 322 14.90 6.40 8.46
C THR A 322 13.57 5.97 9.07
N CYS A 323 13.47 4.74 9.56
CA CYS A 323 12.28 4.17 10.18
C CYS A 323 11.88 4.86 11.51
N ASN A 324 12.80 5.57 12.16
CA ASN A 324 12.54 6.29 13.41
C ASN A 324 12.07 7.72 13.19
N ARG A 325 12.29 8.28 12.00
CA ARG A 325 12.01 9.69 11.71
C ARG A 325 10.53 10.05 11.87
N PRO A 326 9.56 9.23 11.42
CA PRO A 326 8.14 9.53 11.62
C PRO A 326 7.79 9.70 13.10
N PHE A 327 8.26 8.79 13.96
CA PHE A 327 8.06 8.85 15.40
C PHE A 327 8.68 10.10 16.04
N LEU A 328 9.94 10.39 15.74
CA LEU A 328 10.63 11.55 16.32
C LEU A 328 10.00 12.88 15.85
N ARG A 329 9.56 12.95 14.59
CA ARG A 329 8.82 14.10 14.04
C ARG A 329 7.42 14.25 14.61
N LEU A 330 6.76 13.14 14.93
CA LEU A 330 5.48 13.13 15.63
C LEU A 330 5.63 13.78 17.02
N LEU A 331 6.65 13.37 17.79
CA LEU A 331 6.97 13.97 19.09
C LEU A 331 7.31 15.45 18.98
N ASN A 332 8.12 15.83 17.99
CA ASN A 332 8.44 17.24 17.75
C ASN A 332 7.18 18.07 17.42
N THR A 333 6.27 17.52 16.62
CA THR A 333 4.98 18.17 16.31
C THR A 333 4.14 18.33 17.57
N ARG A 334 4.08 17.31 18.44
CA ARG A 334 3.39 17.37 19.73
C ARG A 334 3.99 18.45 20.64
N MET A 335 5.31 18.55 20.72
CA MET A 335 6.02 19.59 21.48
C MET A 335 5.63 21.00 21.00
N LEU A 336 5.71 21.26 19.71
CA LEU A 336 5.38 22.56 19.12
C LEU A 336 3.88 22.90 19.27
N ALA A 337 3.01 21.90 19.26
CA ALA A 337 1.58 22.09 19.49
C ALA A 337 1.28 22.46 20.96
N HIS A 338 1.92 21.82 21.94
CA HIS A 338 1.85 22.25 23.35
C HIS A 338 2.33 23.70 23.52
N GLU A 339 3.46 24.03 22.91
CA GLU A 339 4.01 25.37 22.95
C GLU A 339 3.06 26.42 22.35
N SER A 340 2.45 26.12 21.19
CA SER A 340 1.50 27.01 20.52
C SER A 340 0.25 27.30 21.37
N LEU A 341 -0.08 26.42 22.30
CA LEU A 341 -1.15 26.60 23.29
C LEU A 341 -0.68 27.25 24.60
N GLY A 342 0.59 27.67 24.70
CA GLY A 342 1.19 28.23 25.91
C GLY A 342 1.47 27.20 27.01
N GLN A 343 1.39 25.90 26.70
CA GLN A 343 1.62 24.80 27.64
C GLN A 343 3.12 24.46 27.72
N PHE A 344 3.94 25.44 28.11
CA PHE A 344 5.40 25.34 28.02
C PHE A 344 6.00 24.19 28.86
N THR A 345 5.41 23.88 30.01
CA THR A 345 5.86 22.74 30.84
C THR A 345 5.67 21.41 30.10
N SER A 346 4.51 21.21 29.47
CA SER A 346 4.25 20.00 28.67
C SER A 346 5.13 19.93 27.43
N ALA A 347 5.36 21.07 26.76
CA ALA A 347 6.30 21.14 25.64
C ALA A 347 7.72 20.75 26.08
N LEU A 348 8.18 21.25 27.22
CA LEU A 348 9.50 20.91 27.77
C LEU A 348 9.63 19.42 28.07
N LEU A 349 8.62 18.79 28.68
CA LEU A 349 8.62 17.35 28.96
C LEU A 349 8.70 16.51 27.68
N VAL A 350 7.98 16.91 26.62
CA VAL A 350 8.07 16.22 25.32
C VAL A 350 9.45 16.43 24.69
N ALA A 351 10.03 17.62 24.82
CA ALA A 351 11.38 17.91 24.32
C ALA A 351 12.45 17.07 25.03
N GLU A 352 12.37 16.96 26.36
CA GLU A 352 13.26 16.11 27.16
C GLU A 352 13.10 14.63 26.79
N CYS A 353 11.87 14.16 26.59
CA CYS A 353 11.58 12.82 26.10
C CYS A 353 12.19 12.56 24.72
N LEU A 354 11.99 13.48 23.77
CA LEU A 354 12.57 13.41 22.42
C LEU A 354 14.10 13.34 22.47
N LEU A 355 14.72 14.13 23.36
CA LEU A 355 16.17 14.11 23.54
C LEU A 355 16.68 12.82 24.20
N GLY A 356 15.91 12.27 25.14
CA GLY A 356 16.19 10.97 25.75
C GLY A 356 16.23 9.84 24.72
N PHE A 357 15.31 9.85 23.75
CA PHE A 357 15.31 8.90 22.64
C PHE A 357 16.39 9.18 21.60
N SER A 358 16.67 10.45 21.28
CA SER A 358 17.62 10.83 20.23
C SER A 358 18.71 11.78 20.74
N PRO A 359 19.68 11.27 21.54
CA PRO A 359 20.68 12.12 22.19
C PRO A 359 21.66 12.78 21.21
N THR A 360 21.79 12.23 20.00
CA THR A 360 22.57 12.80 18.88
C THR A 360 21.98 14.08 18.31
N ASP A 361 20.75 14.44 18.70
CA ASP A 361 20.14 15.75 18.42
C ASP A 361 19.91 16.07 16.95
N GLY A 362 19.62 15.06 16.13
CA GLY A 362 19.38 15.26 14.69
C GLY A 362 18.21 16.21 14.37
N MET A 363 17.38 16.54 15.36
CA MET A 363 16.25 17.46 15.27
C MET A 363 16.45 18.80 15.98
N LEU A 364 17.66 19.07 16.51
CA LEU A 364 17.97 20.30 17.24
C LEU A 364 17.10 20.51 18.51
N THR A 365 16.69 19.42 19.16
CA THR A 365 15.84 19.42 20.35
C THR A 365 16.46 20.20 21.52
N ARG A 366 17.79 20.18 21.70
CA ARG A 366 18.43 20.98 22.76
C ARG A 366 18.22 22.48 22.57
N PHE A 367 18.16 22.95 21.33
CA PHE A 367 17.85 24.34 21.02
C PHE A 367 16.42 24.68 21.40
N GLU A 368 15.48 23.78 21.10
CA GLU A 368 14.07 23.95 21.48
C GLU A 368 13.88 23.98 23.00
N ILE A 369 14.58 23.12 23.75
CA ILE A 369 14.60 23.14 25.22
C ILE A 369 15.03 24.52 25.74
N MET A 370 16.13 25.07 25.23
CA MET A 370 16.61 26.41 25.64
C MET A 370 15.57 27.49 25.36
N ARG A 371 14.96 27.46 24.18
CA ARG A 371 13.94 28.43 23.76
C ARG A 371 12.71 28.35 24.66
N LEU A 372 12.26 27.14 25.00
CA LEU A 372 11.16 26.90 25.94
C LEU A 372 11.48 27.41 27.34
N LEU A 373 12.66 27.11 27.87
CA LEU A 373 13.12 27.59 29.18
C LEU A 373 13.16 29.13 29.24
N LYS A 374 13.64 29.79 28.18
CA LYS A 374 13.61 31.26 28.08
C LYS A 374 12.18 31.80 28.10
N LYS A 375 11.25 31.18 27.36
CA LYS A 375 9.82 31.55 27.39
C LYS A 375 9.17 31.37 28.77
N MET A 376 9.67 30.42 29.56
CA MET A 376 9.25 30.18 30.94
C MET A 376 9.93 31.13 31.96
N GLY A 377 10.77 32.07 31.52
CA GLY A 377 11.52 32.97 32.42
C GLY A 377 12.71 32.31 33.14
N ARG A 378 13.12 31.11 32.69
CA ARG A 378 14.24 30.32 33.25
C ARG A 378 15.52 30.50 32.44
N ALA A 379 15.94 31.75 32.30
CA ALA A 379 17.10 32.11 31.47
C ALA A 379 18.43 31.53 32.00
N ASP A 380 18.53 31.35 33.31
CA ASP A 380 19.62 30.65 34.00
C ASP A 380 19.78 29.22 33.50
N LEU A 381 18.70 28.44 33.51
CA LEU A 381 18.69 27.07 33.01
C LEU A 381 18.92 27.01 31.50
N ALA A 382 18.33 27.93 30.74
CA ALA A 382 18.57 28.00 29.30
C ALA A 382 20.07 28.20 28.99
N LEU A 383 20.77 29.04 29.76
CA LEU A 383 22.22 29.26 29.60
C LEU A 383 23.04 28.01 29.96
N GLU A 384 22.63 27.26 30.99
CA GLU A 384 23.26 25.98 31.33
C GLU A 384 23.13 24.96 30.20
N TRP A 385 21.93 24.80 29.64
CA TRP A 385 21.68 23.95 28.48
C TRP A 385 22.53 24.35 27.26
N GLY A 386 22.72 25.65 27.03
CA GLY A 386 23.57 26.17 25.95
C GLY A 386 25.03 25.73 26.02
N LYS A 387 25.54 25.35 27.19
CA LYS A 387 26.91 24.80 27.34
C LYS A 387 27.04 23.41 26.71
N TYR A 388 25.97 22.62 26.68
CA TYR A 388 25.98 21.26 26.11
C TYR A 388 25.96 21.29 24.57
N ILE A 389 25.30 22.27 23.96
CA ILE A 389 25.29 22.45 22.50
C ILE A 389 26.70 22.73 21.95
N ARG A 390 27.52 23.50 22.69
CA ARG A 390 28.91 23.79 22.31
C ARG A 390 29.78 22.55 22.12
N LYS A 391 29.43 21.42 22.75
CA LYS A 391 30.19 20.16 22.70
C LYS A 391 29.82 19.26 21.52
N LEU A 392 28.73 19.54 20.81
CA LEU A 392 28.18 18.67 19.75
C LEU A 392 28.55 19.16 18.32
N SER A 393 29.39 20.19 18.19
CA SER A 393 29.60 20.96 16.96
C SER A 393 30.46 20.28 15.90
N TYR A 394 30.01 19.14 15.37
CA TYR A 394 30.41 18.68 14.03
C TYR A 394 29.32 18.88 12.98
N THR A 395 28.05 19.09 13.39
CA THR A 395 26.88 19.13 12.49
C THR A 395 26.19 20.49 12.39
N TRP A 396 26.55 21.46 13.24
CA TRP A 396 25.96 22.80 13.23
C TRP A 396 26.84 23.77 12.44
N GLU A 397 26.25 24.55 11.53
CA GLU A 397 26.94 25.75 11.04
C GLU A 397 27.24 26.66 12.24
N PRO A 398 28.52 26.97 12.55
CA PRO A 398 28.92 27.76 13.72
C PRO A 398 28.18 29.10 13.85
N ILE A 399 27.72 29.65 12.72
CA ILE A 399 27.03 30.94 12.60
C ILE A 399 25.66 30.93 13.32
N LEU A 400 24.85 29.89 13.13
CA LEU A 400 23.50 29.80 13.74
C LEU A 400 23.59 29.63 15.26
N ARG A 401 24.59 28.89 15.73
CA ARG A 401 24.88 28.70 17.16
C ARG A 401 25.27 30.04 17.81
N ASP A 402 26.17 30.77 17.19
CA ASP A 402 26.73 32.00 17.77
C ASP A 402 25.73 33.17 17.73
N GLN A 403 24.92 33.29 16.66
CA GLN A 403 23.80 34.24 16.60
C GLN A 403 22.79 34.01 17.72
N PHE A 404 22.39 32.76 17.97
CA PHE A 404 21.40 32.49 18.99
C PHE A 404 21.93 32.66 20.41
N LEU A 405 23.17 32.23 20.69
CA LEU A 405 23.77 32.48 22.01
C LEU A 405 23.88 33.99 22.29
N SER A 406 24.14 34.80 21.26
CA SER A 406 24.11 36.26 21.35
C SER A 406 22.70 36.80 21.69
N GLU A 407 21.65 36.28 21.05
CA GLU A 407 20.25 36.62 21.36
C GLU A 407 19.79 36.13 22.74
N LEU A 408 20.41 35.07 23.27
CA LEU A 408 20.08 34.51 24.59
C LEU A 408 20.70 35.32 25.74
N VAL A 409 21.95 35.76 25.57
CA VAL A 409 22.72 36.50 26.58
C VAL A 409 22.41 38.01 26.55
N GLY A 410 21.80 38.52 25.47
CA GLY A 410 21.59 39.96 25.28
C GLY A 410 22.89 40.73 25.04
N ALA A 411 23.97 40.02 24.72
CA ALA A 411 25.29 40.56 24.43
C ALA A 411 25.95 39.73 23.32
N PRO A 412 26.73 40.36 22.43
CA PRO A 412 27.47 39.64 21.40
C PRO A 412 28.36 38.58 22.05
N VAL A 413 28.06 37.32 21.76
CA VAL A 413 28.94 36.21 22.14
C VAL A 413 30.13 36.28 21.21
N ALA A 414 31.32 36.53 21.77
CA ALA A 414 32.56 36.56 21.01
C ALA A 414 32.64 35.25 20.19
N PRO A 415 32.88 35.32 18.86
CA PRO A 415 32.98 34.14 18.04
C PRO A 415 34.00 33.21 18.68
N SER A 416 33.62 31.95 18.90
CA SER A 416 34.56 30.96 19.41
C SER A 416 35.70 30.88 18.40
N ASN A 417 36.91 31.23 18.81
CA ASN A 417 38.10 31.11 17.98
C ASN A 417 38.13 29.72 17.34
N LEU A 418 38.15 29.73 16.01
CA LEU A 418 38.09 28.60 15.07
C LEU A 418 38.89 27.38 15.51
#